data_AF-A0A4V1K395-F1
#
_entry.id   AF-A0A4V1K395-F1
#
_cell.length_a   1.000
_cell.length_b   1.000
_cell.length_c   1.000
_cell.angle_alpha   90.00
_cell.angle_beta   90.00
_cell.angle_gamma   90.00
#
_symmetry.space_group_name_H-M   'P 1'
#
loop_
_entity.id
_entity.type
_entity.pdbx_description
1 polymer ?
#
loop_
_entity_poly.entity_id
_entity_poly.type
_entity_poly.pdbx_seq_one_letter_code
_entity_poly.pdbx_strand_id
1 'polypeptide(L)' 'MKIVNFAEYPSVISQYMMELRNVNIQGDMLRIRRNLERIGEIMAFEISRTLRYRKETVDTPLAPCKCDVIDTQVVLA' A
#
# COMPACT_ATOMS: atom_id res chain seq x y z
N MET A 1 5.30 9.53 18.11
CA MET A 1 5.48 8.52 17.05
C MET A 1 4.13 7.86 16.80
N LYS A 2 3.59 7.90 15.58
CA LYS A 2 2.33 7.22 15.24
C LYS A 2 2.67 5.77 14.86
N ILE A 3 2.06 4.80 15.53
CA ILE A 3 2.18 3.38 15.21
C ILE A 3 0.92 2.98 14.45
N VAL A 4 1.08 2.29 13.33
CA VAL A 4 -0.02 1.70 12.57
C VAL A 4 0.12 0.19 12.68
N ASN A 5 -0.84 -0.46 13.35
CA ASN A 5 -0.80 -1.90 13.57
C ASN A 5 -1.85 -2.61 12.69
N PHE A 6 -1.37 -3.23 11.61
CA PHE A 6 -2.21 -4.00 10.68
C PHE A 6 -2.81 -5.29 11.29
N ALA A 7 -2.42 -5.67 12.51
CA ALA A 7 -2.93 -6.83 13.22
C ALA A 7 -4.02 -6.50 14.26
N GLU A 8 -4.43 -5.24 14.40
CA GLU A 8 -5.51 -4.86 15.34
C GLU A 8 -6.85 -5.52 14.99
N TYR A 9 -7.12 -5.72 13.70
CA TYR A 9 -8.34 -6.34 13.20
C TYR A 9 -8.00 -7.37 12.11
N PRO A 10 -8.85 -8.42 11.92
CA PRO A 10 -8.68 -9.36 10.83
C PRO A 10 -8.66 -8.63 9.47
N SER A 11 -7.64 -8.91 8.67
CA SER A 11 -7.47 -8.32 7.34
C SER A 11 -6.77 -9.30 6.41
N VAL A 12 -6.75 -9.02 5.11
CA VAL A 12 -6.07 -9.88 4.13
C VAL A 12 -4.56 -9.98 4.42
N ILE A 13 -3.97 -9.00 5.10
CA ILE A 13 -2.56 -9.05 5.53
C ILE A 13 -2.32 -10.25 6.45
N SER A 14 -3.27 -10.63 7.33
CA SER A 14 -3.06 -11.77 8.23
C SER A 14 -2.89 -13.09 7.47
N GLN A 15 -3.59 -13.25 6.36
CA GLN A 15 -3.43 -14.38 5.45
C GLN A 15 -2.05 -14.38 4.78
N TYR A 16 -1.62 -13.24 4.22
CA TYR A 16 -0.30 -13.12 3.60
C TYR A 16 0.83 -13.36 4.60
N MET A 17 0.69 -12.85 5.83
CA MET A 17 1.63 -13.08 6.91
C MET A 17 1.68 -14.56 7.34
N MET A 18 0.54 -15.25 7.38
CA MET A 18 0.50 -16.68 7.65
C MET A 18 1.25 -17.45 6.55
N GLU A 19 1.01 -17.15 5.28
CA GLU A 19 1.68 -17.81 4.15
C GLU A 19 3.19 -17.56 4.15
N LEU A 20 3.65 -16.36 4.52
CA LEU A 20 5.07 -16.04 4.67
C LEU A 20 5.72 -16.77 5.85
N ARG A 21 4.96 -17.13 6.90
CA ARG A 21 5.47 -17.80 8.11
C ARG A 21 5.37 -19.33 8.07
N ASN A 22 4.51 -19.87 7.21
CA ASN A 22 4.24 -21.30 7.18
C ASN A 22 5.37 -22.05 6.47
N VAL A 23 6.11 -22.87 7.22
CA VAL A 23 7.28 -23.65 6.76
C VAL A 23 6.94 -24.55 5.56
N ASN A 24 5.71 -25.07 5.48
CA ASN A 24 5.27 -25.92 4.38
C ASN A 24 4.97 -25.13 3.10
N ILE A 25 4.66 -23.84 3.21
CA ILE A 25 4.33 -22.96 2.09
C ILE A 25 5.57 -22.19 1.62
N GLN A 26 6.55 -21.97 2.51
CA GLN A 26 7.76 -21.18 2.20
C GLN A 26 8.59 -21.70 1.01
N GLY A 27 8.44 -22.97 0.63
CA GLY A 27 9.07 -23.50 -0.59
C GLY A 27 8.57 -22.88 -1.90
N ASP A 28 7.38 -22.26 -1.89
CA ASP A 28 6.79 -21.57 -3.04
C ASP A 28 7.29 -20.11 -3.11
N MET A 29 8.48 -19.93 -3.71
CA MET A 29 9.13 -18.62 -3.83
C MET A 29 8.32 -17.59 -4.61
N LEU A 30 7.50 -18.02 -5.59
CA LEU A 30 6.65 -17.11 -6.36
C LEU A 30 5.54 -16.54 -5.47
N ARG A 31 4.96 -17.37 -4.60
CA ARG A 31 3.97 -16.92 -3.63
C ARG A 31 4.56 -15.97 -2.60
N ILE A 32 5.76 -16.27 -2.07
CA ILE A 32 6.45 -15.37 -1.14
C ILE A 32 6.62 -13.98 -1.75
N ARG A 33 7.17 -13.91 -2.98
CA ARG A 33 7.43 -12.63 -3.65
C ARG A 33 6.14 -11.83 -3.84
N ARG A 34 5.08 -12.48 -4.33
CA ARG A 34 3.77 -11.84 -4.51
C ARG A 34 3.17 -11.36 -3.19
N ASN A 35 3.32 -12.12 -2.11
CA ASN A 35 2.79 -11.72 -0.81
C ASN A 35 3.57 -10.53 -0.22
N LEU A 36 4.89 -10.48 -0.42
CA LEU A 36 5.68 -9.31 -0.04
C LEU A 36 5.27 -8.06 -0.82
N GLU A 37 5.08 -8.18 -2.13
CA GLU A 37 4.58 -7.08 -2.99
C GLU A 37 3.21 -6.58 -2.50
N ARG A 38 2.25 -7.49 -2.30
CA ARG A 38 0.91 -7.13 -1.80
C ARG A 38 0.94 -6.44 -0.44
N ILE A 39 1.76 -6.93 0.49
CA ILE A 39 1.94 -6.30 1.80
C ILE A 39 2.52 -4.90 1.63
N GLY A 40 3.54 -4.75 0.77
CA GLY A 40 4.16 -3.46 0.45
C GLY A 40 3.15 -2.46 -0.13
N GLU A 41 2.31 -2.88 -1.06
CA GLU A 41 1.24 -2.05 -1.63
C GLU A 41 0.24 -1.57 -0.57
N ILE A 42 -0.19 -2.46 0.33
CA ILE A 42 -1.13 -2.10 1.40
C ILE A 42 -0.46 -1.13 2.39
N MET A 43 0.82 -1.34 2.72
CA MET A 43 1.58 -0.40 3.54
C MET A 43 1.70 0.96 2.85
N ALA A 44 2.01 0.99 1.55
CA ALA A 44 2.11 2.22 0.78
C ALA A 44 0.77 2.97 0.73
N PHE A 45 -0.35 2.25 0.58
CA PHE A 45 -1.68 2.84 0.65
C PHE A 45 -1.97 3.50 2.00
N GLU A 46 -1.65 2.84 3.11
CA GLU A 46 -1.88 3.41 4.44
C GLU A 46 -0.95 4.61 4.72
N ILE A 47 0.30 4.57 4.25
CA ILE A 47 1.21 5.71 4.30
C ILE A 47 0.67 6.88 3.46
N SER A 48 0.14 6.60 2.27
CA SER A 48 -0.33 7.63 1.33
C SER A 48 -1.37 8.56 1.97
N ARG A 49 -2.23 8.03 2.84
CA ARG A 49 -3.25 8.81 3.59
C ARG A 49 -2.66 9.88 4.51
N THR A 50 -1.36 9.81 4.81
CA THR A 50 -0.68 10.76 5.69
C THR A 50 0.18 11.79 4.94
N LEU A 51 0.33 11.63 3.62
CA LEU A 51 1.12 12.53 2.80
C LEU A 51 0.41 13.87 2.57
N ARG A 52 1.18 14.89 2.17
CA ARG A 52 0.59 16.16 1.73
C ARG A 52 0.13 16.02 0.28
N TYR A 53 -1.02 16.63 0.00
CA TYR A 53 -1.61 16.69 -1.33
C TYR A 53 -1.83 18.13 -1.74
N ARG A 54 -1.72 18.38 -3.04
CA ARG A 54 -2.11 19.64 -3.68
C ARG A 54 -3.23 19.37 -4.69
N LYS A 55 -4.03 20.40 -4.95
CA LYS A 55 -5.07 20.34 -5.97
C LYS A 55 -4.48 20.71 -7.32
N GLU A 56 -4.67 19.85 -8.31
CA GLU A 56 -4.36 20.13 -9.71
C GLU A 56 -5.64 20.04 -10.53
N THR A 57 -5.80 20.95 -11.49
CA THR A 57 -6.91 20.89 -12.45
C THR A 57 -6.48 20.04 -13.62
N VAL A 58 -7.24 19.01 -13.93
CA VAL A 58 -6.99 18.08 -15.03
C VAL A 58 -8.16 18.12 -15.99
N ASP A 59 -7.87 18.18 -17.29
CA ASP A 59 -8.90 18.13 -18.32
C ASP A 59 -9.42 16.70 -18.47
N THR A 60 -10.71 16.51 -18.26
CA THR A 60 -11.39 15.24 -18.55
C THR A 60 -12.26 15.40 -19.80
N PRO A 61 -12.68 14.31 -20.47
CA PRO A 61 -13.51 14.40 -21.67
C PRO A 61 -14.84 15.15 -21.49
N LEU A 62 -15.33 15.30 -20.25
CA LEU A 62 -16.59 16.00 -19.97
C LEU A 62 -16.37 17.44 -19.48
N ALA A 63 -15.37 17.67 -18.61
CA ALA A 63 -15.04 18.99 -18.06
C ALA A 63 -13.70 18.99 -17.32
N PRO A 64 -13.08 20.16 -17.08
CA PRO A 64 -11.97 20.29 -16.15
C PRO A 64 -12.38 19.88 -14.73
N CYS A 65 -11.57 19.03 -14.08
CA CYS A 65 -11.83 18.51 -12.74
C CYS A 65 -10.65 18.78 -11.80
N LYS A 66 -10.92 19.08 -10.52
CA LYS A 66 -9.87 19.26 -9.50
C LYS A 66 -9.57 17.94 -8.83
N CYS A 67 -8.35 17.43 -9.01
CA CYS A 67 -7.88 16.18 -8.43
C CYS A 67 -6.82 16.44 -7.34
N ASP A 68 -6.73 15.54 -6.36
CA ASP A 68 -5.65 15.55 -5.37
C ASP A 68 -4.44 14.79 -5.90
N VAL A 69 -3.27 15.44 -5.90
CA VAL A 69 -2.00 14.85 -6.31
C VAL A 69 -1.02 14.93 -5.15
N ILE A 70 -0.23 13.87 -4.94
CA ILE A 70 0.78 13.83 -3.88
C ILE A 70 1.78 14.97 -4.12
N ASP A 71 1.88 15.87 -3.15
CA ASP A 71 2.80 17.02 -3.17
C ASP A 71 4.15 16.68 -2.54
N THR A 72 4.19 15.62 -1.73
CA THR A 72 5.41 15.17 -1.06
C THR A 72 6.28 14.38 -2.03
N GLN A 73 7.55 14.77 -2.19
CA GLN A 73 8.51 13.97 -2.95
C GLN A 73 8.77 12.65 -2.23
N VAL A 74 8.25 11.55 -2.78
CA VAL A 74 8.53 10.21 -2.29
C VAL A 74 9.89 9.78 -2.83
N VAL A 75 10.89 9.69 -1.94
CA VAL A 75 12.23 9.19 -2.29
C VAL A 75 12.28 7.69 -1.97
N LEU A 76 12.51 6.87 -3.00
CA LEU A 76 12.86 5.46 -2.85
C LEU A 76 14.40 5.37 -3.00
N ALA A 77 15.07 4.69 -2.07
CA ALA A 77 16.51 4.47 -2.10
C ALA A 77 16.89 3.30 -3.02
#